data_AF-A0A0D3KP21-F1
#
_entry.id   AF-A0A0D3KP21-F1
#
_cell.length_a   1.000
_cell.length_b   1.000
_cell.length_c   1.000
_cell.angle_alpha   90.00
_cell.angle_beta   90.00
_cell.angle_gamma   90.00
#
_symmetry.space_group_name_H-M   'P 1'
#
loop_
_entity.id
_entity.type
_entity.pdbx_description
1 polymer ?
#
loop_
_entity_poly.entity_id
_entity_poly.type
_entity_poly.pdbx_seq_one_letter_code
_entity_poly.pdbx_strand_id
1 'polypeptide(L)'
;MHTDHAFIDDVPGYLQFMYQAQASVRTSVVDGVAVAEELRTSDPAAFQLLSSVPLTHSLRTVHYDANGDYCHLGSLHDGVFEDCHTHPILELDDGGVVRRVAHSEIKRGVCAIPYDVYHDIMGAYTTWLGMLEDPRFVVPVEWPEHTCIVLNNHRVMHTRASPPADGRERIMVWAYAQKHITELRYRLLRQQMVERGGVSDVWTTRLPNQIVGEIAGVGK
;
A
#
# COMPACT_ATOMS: atom_id res chain seq x y z
N MET A 1 7.88 6.62 -6.70
CA MET A 1 7.42 5.91 -5.49
C MET A 1 6.03 5.34 -5.76
N HIS A 2 5.63 4.20 -5.18
CA HIS A 2 4.28 3.65 -5.35
C HIS A 2 3.83 2.80 -4.16
N THR A 3 2.52 2.58 -4.09
CA THR A 3 1.89 1.48 -3.35
C THR A 3 1.46 0.40 -4.34
N ASP A 4 1.57 -0.86 -3.95
CA ASP A 4 1.17 -1.97 -4.81
C ASP A 4 -0.34 -2.07 -4.92
N HIS A 5 -0.81 -2.58 -6.07
CA HIS A 5 -2.21 -2.96 -6.31
C HIS A 5 -3.24 -1.83 -6.11
N ALA A 6 -2.91 -0.59 -6.43
CA ALA A 6 -3.88 0.52 -6.41
C ALA A 6 -5.13 0.27 -7.29
N PHE A 7 -5.02 -0.64 -8.27
CA PHE A 7 -6.12 -1.07 -9.13
C PHE A 7 -7.07 -2.10 -8.50
N ILE A 8 -6.89 -2.47 -7.23
CA ILE A 8 -7.77 -3.38 -6.47
C ILE A 8 -8.43 -2.59 -5.32
N ASP A 9 -9.75 -2.68 -5.17
CA ASP A 9 -10.50 -1.94 -4.14
C ASP A 9 -10.09 -2.33 -2.71
N ASP A 10 -10.39 -3.57 -2.30
CA ASP A 10 -10.01 -4.12 -1.00
C ASP A 10 -8.76 -4.98 -1.12
N VAL A 11 -7.62 -4.32 -1.32
CA VAL A 11 -6.33 -4.99 -1.59
C VAL A 11 -6.03 -6.01 -0.48
N PRO A 12 -5.65 -7.26 -0.82
CA PRO A 12 -5.10 -8.18 0.17
C PRO A 12 -3.71 -7.78 0.70
N GLY A 13 -3.23 -6.58 0.35
CA GLY A 13 -1.85 -6.13 0.50
C GLY A 13 -1.62 -5.12 1.60
N TYR A 14 -2.50 -5.01 2.60
CA TYR A 14 -2.31 -4.10 3.72
C TYR A 14 -0.90 -4.18 4.32
N LEU A 15 -0.45 -5.39 4.64
CA LEU A 15 0.97 -5.66 4.84
C LEU A 15 1.57 -6.30 3.59
N GLN A 16 2.65 -5.72 3.11
CA GLN A 16 3.48 -6.26 2.05
C GLN A 16 4.77 -6.81 2.66
N PHE A 17 5.07 -8.06 2.34
CA PHE A 17 6.28 -8.77 2.73
C PHE A 17 7.13 -8.95 1.49
N MET A 18 8.35 -8.43 1.52
CA MET A 18 9.28 -8.57 0.43
C MET A 18 10.55 -9.21 0.97
N TYR A 19 10.79 -10.46 0.59
CA TYR A 19 11.97 -11.22 0.97
C TYR A 19 12.99 -11.21 -0.15
N GLN A 20 14.21 -10.80 0.16
CA GLN A 20 15.34 -10.81 -0.77
C GLN A 20 16.01 -12.18 -0.74
N ALA A 21 15.66 -13.06 -1.67
CA ALA A 21 16.17 -14.42 -1.69
C ALA A 21 17.61 -14.51 -2.22
N GLN A 22 17.95 -13.69 -3.23
CA GLN A 22 19.28 -13.69 -3.84
C GLN A 22 19.76 -12.28 -4.16
N ALA A 23 21.05 -12.04 -3.88
CA ALA A 23 21.78 -10.78 -4.03
C ALA A 23 21.29 -9.64 -3.12
N SER A 24 22.17 -8.68 -2.81
CA SER A 24 21.84 -7.50 -2.00
C SER A 24 21.51 -6.31 -2.90
N VAL A 25 20.52 -5.52 -2.51
CA VAL A 25 20.02 -4.37 -3.28
C VAL A 25 19.74 -3.18 -2.38
N ARG A 26 19.41 -2.05 -2.99
CA ARG A 26 18.92 -0.86 -2.30
C ARG A 26 17.52 -0.53 -2.77
N THR A 27 16.71 0.02 -1.90
CA THR A 27 15.44 0.64 -2.27
C THR A 27 15.29 1.96 -1.54
N SER A 28 14.20 2.66 -1.80
CA SER A 28 13.81 3.83 -1.03
C SER A 28 12.34 3.73 -0.68
N VAL A 29 12.00 4.25 0.49
CA VAL A 29 10.64 4.28 1.01
C VAL A 29 10.27 5.70 1.42
N VAL A 30 8.97 5.99 1.41
CA VAL A 30 8.39 7.27 1.82
C VAL A 30 7.16 6.99 2.66
N ASP A 31 7.00 7.72 3.77
CA ASP A 31 5.75 7.75 4.51
C ASP A 31 4.74 8.65 3.78
N GLY A 32 3.87 8.05 2.97
CA GLY A 32 2.90 8.76 2.16
C GLY A 32 1.89 9.55 3.00
N VAL A 33 1.60 9.12 4.23
CA VAL A 33 0.73 9.88 5.14
C VAL A 33 1.44 11.16 5.59
N ALA A 34 2.72 11.10 5.95
CA ALA A 34 3.48 12.29 6.32
C ALA A 34 3.58 13.29 5.16
N VAL A 35 3.78 12.81 3.93
CA VAL A 35 3.76 13.66 2.72
C VAL A 35 2.39 14.28 2.50
N ALA A 36 1.31 13.52 2.69
CA ALA A 36 -0.05 14.01 2.54
C ALA A 36 -0.39 15.09 3.57
N GLU A 37 0.08 14.95 4.82
CA GLU A 37 -0.10 15.96 5.87
C GLU A 37 0.71 17.24 5.61
N GLU A 38 1.94 17.11 5.07
CA GLU A 38 2.69 18.28 4.60
C GLU A 38 1.94 18.96 3.44
N LEU A 39 1.43 18.19 2.47
CA LEU A 39 0.68 18.73 1.34
C LEU A 39 -0.58 19.47 1.83
N ARG A 40 -1.30 18.90 2.80
CA ARG A 40 -2.46 19.53 3.44
C ARG A 40 -2.14 20.91 4.00
N THR A 41 -0.93 21.09 4.53
CA THR A 41 -0.50 22.35 5.13
C THR A 41 0.05 23.34 4.10
N SER A 42 0.87 22.86 3.17
CA SER A 42 1.61 23.67 2.20
C SER A 42 0.79 24.04 0.96
N ASP A 43 -0.08 23.15 0.49
CA ASP A 43 -1.01 23.35 -0.62
C ASP A 43 -2.36 22.65 -0.34
N PRO A 44 -3.23 23.30 0.45
CA PRO A 44 -4.53 22.73 0.82
C PRO A 44 -5.44 22.45 -0.37
N ALA A 45 -5.30 23.20 -1.47
CA ALA A 45 -6.10 23.01 -2.68
C ALA A 45 -5.68 21.72 -3.41
N ALA A 46 -4.38 21.49 -3.57
CA ALA A 46 -3.87 20.23 -4.12
C ALA A 46 -4.26 19.03 -3.23
N PHE A 47 -4.17 19.16 -1.91
CA PHE A 47 -4.63 18.13 -0.98
C PHE A 47 -6.12 17.82 -1.17
N GLN A 48 -6.97 18.85 -1.26
CA GLN A 48 -8.41 18.68 -1.50
C GLN A 48 -8.67 17.95 -2.82
N LEU A 49 -7.99 18.34 -3.90
CA LEU A 49 -8.12 17.69 -5.20
C LEU A 49 -7.73 16.21 -5.15
N LEU A 50 -6.58 15.88 -4.56
CA LEU A 50 -6.09 14.50 -4.48
C LEU A 50 -6.88 13.60 -3.53
N SER A 51 -7.65 14.18 -2.61
CA SER A 51 -8.52 13.46 -1.68
C SER A 51 -9.98 13.35 -2.13
N SER A 52 -10.39 14.09 -3.16
CA SER A 52 -11.79 14.11 -3.62
C SER A 52 -11.98 13.72 -5.08
N VAL A 53 -11.01 14.00 -5.96
CA VAL A 53 -11.09 13.66 -7.38
C VAL A 53 -10.57 12.24 -7.57
N PRO A 54 -11.41 11.29 -7.99
CA PRO A 54 -10.98 9.92 -8.18
C PRO A 54 -10.14 9.77 -9.45
N LEU A 55 -9.07 9.00 -9.35
CA LEU A 55 -8.16 8.65 -10.43
C LEU A 55 -8.21 7.13 -10.64
N THR A 56 -8.28 6.72 -11.91
CA THR A 56 -8.33 5.30 -12.26
C THR A 56 -6.93 4.70 -12.26
N HIS A 57 -6.78 3.56 -11.59
CA HIS A 57 -5.67 2.64 -11.77
C HIS A 57 -6.18 1.36 -12.45
N SER A 58 -5.38 0.78 -13.35
CA SER A 58 -5.69 -0.49 -13.98
C SER A 58 -4.49 -1.41 -14.16
N LEU A 59 -4.78 -2.71 -14.21
CA LEU A 59 -3.84 -3.75 -14.61
C LEU A 59 -4.49 -4.63 -15.68
N ARG A 60 -3.82 -4.75 -16.83
CA ARG A 60 -4.18 -5.76 -17.83
C ARG A 60 -3.93 -7.15 -17.28
N THR A 61 -4.97 -7.95 -17.23
CA THR A 61 -4.98 -9.31 -16.71
C THR A 61 -5.37 -10.28 -17.80
N VAL A 62 -4.77 -11.47 -17.76
CA VAL A 62 -5.08 -12.59 -18.64
C VAL A 62 -5.37 -13.80 -17.75
N HIS A 63 -6.36 -14.60 -18.11
CA HIS A 63 -6.60 -15.88 -17.42
C HIS A 63 -5.53 -16.89 -17.81
N TYR A 64 -5.00 -17.59 -16.82
CA TYR A 64 -4.09 -18.71 -17.00
C TYR A 64 -4.75 -20.00 -16.50
N ASP A 65 -4.45 -21.12 -17.12
CA ASP A 65 -4.87 -22.44 -16.64
C ASP A 65 -3.93 -22.95 -15.53
N ALA A 66 -4.18 -24.15 -15.03
CA ALA A 66 -3.35 -24.76 -13.97
C ALA A 66 -1.91 -25.07 -14.43
N ASN A 67 -1.63 -25.11 -15.73
CA ASN A 67 -0.31 -25.33 -16.31
C ASN A 67 0.43 -24.00 -16.58
N GLY A 68 -0.26 -22.86 -16.43
CA GLY A 68 0.27 -21.54 -16.73
C GLY A 68 0.12 -21.12 -18.20
N ASP A 69 -0.67 -21.86 -18.99
CA ASP A 69 -0.97 -21.50 -20.37
C ASP A 69 -2.11 -20.47 -20.42
N TYR A 70 -2.11 -19.63 -21.45
CA TYR A 70 -3.19 -18.66 -21.65
C TYR A 70 -4.52 -19.37 -21.89
N CYS A 71 -5.53 -19.03 -21.09
CA CYS A 71 -6.90 -19.46 -21.32
C CYS A 71 -7.51 -18.66 -22.47
N HIS A 72 -7.56 -19.24 -23.67
CA HIS A 72 -8.31 -18.66 -24.79
C HIS A 72 -9.82 -18.85 -24.57
N LEU A 73 -10.49 -17.82 -24.01
CA LEU A 73 -11.89 -17.89 -23.55
C LEU A 73 -12.95 -17.77 -24.67
N GLY A 74 -12.67 -18.24 -25.88
CA GLY A 74 -13.66 -18.38 -26.97
C GLY A 74 -13.51 -17.36 -28.11
N SER A 75 -14.57 -17.21 -28.91
CA SER A 75 -14.54 -16.50 -30.21
C SER A 75 -14.57 -14.98 -30.13
N LEU A 76 -14.80 -14.40 -28.94
CA LEU A 76 -14.97 -12.95 -28.76
C LEU A 76 -13.65 -12.24 -28.44
N HIS A 77 -12.80 -12.82 -27.57
CA HIS A 77 -11.48 -12.28 -27.22
C HIS A 77 -10.64 -13.35 -26.49
N ASP A 78 -9.32 -13.14 -26.42
CA ASP A 78 -8.34 -14.03 -25.78
C ASP A 78 -8.42 -14.08 -24.24
N GLY A 79 -9.55 -13.72 -23.63
CA GLY A 79 -9.69 -13.68 -22.17
C GLY A 79 -8.91 -12.56 -21.48
N VAL A 80 -8.41 -11.57 -22.24
CA VAL A 80 -7.75 -10.37 -21.71
C VAL A 80 -8.81 -9.39 -21.18
N PHE A 81 -8.63 -8.90 -19.96
CA PHE A 81 -9.46 -7.86 -19.34
C PHE A 81 -8.60 -6.92 -18.51
N GLU A 82 -9.17 -5.83 -17.99
CA GLU A 82 -8.49 -4.95 -17.04
C GLU A 82 -9.14 -5.06 -15.67
N ASP A 83 -8.32 -5.29 -14.65
CA ASP A 83 -8.70 -5.04 -13.28
C ASP A 83 -8.55 -3.54 -13.04
N CYS A 84 -9.63 -2.88 -12.64
CA CYS A 84 -9.75 -1.44 -12.63
C CYS A 84 -10.35 -0.97 -11.31
N HIS A 85 -9.72 0.02 -10.70
CA HIS A 85 -10.26 0.68 -9.52
C HIS A 85 -10.09 2.19 -9.64
N THR A 86 -11.13 2.92 -9.28
CA THR A 86 -11.20 4.38 -9.43
C THR A 86 -11.47 5.00 -8.06
N HIS A 87 -10.47 5.71 -7.56
CA HIS A 87 -10.45 6.20 -6.18
C HIS A 87 -9.54 7.42 -6.07
N PRO A 88 -9.70 8.27 -5.04
CA PRO A 88 -8.75 9.34 -4.76
C PRO A 88 -7.35 8.78 -4.46
N ILE A 89 -6.31 9.59 -4.68
CA ILE A 89 -4.95 9.22 -4.29
C ILE A 89 -4.84 9.16 -2.76
N LEU A 90 -5.53 10.07 -2.08
CA LEU A 90 -5.55 10.20 -0.63
C LEU A 90 -6.96 9.86 -0.12
N GLU A 91 -7.14 8.67 0.42
CA GLU A 91 -8.41 8.26 1.02
C GLU A 91 -8.48 8.71 2.47
N LEU A 92 -9.55 9.42 2.80
CA LEU A 92 -9.82 9.92 4.13
C LEU A 92 -10.83 9.02 4.85
N ASP A 93 -10.75 8.97 6.18
CA ASP A 93 -11.85 8.46 7.00
C ASP A 93 -12.92 9.53 7.26
N ASP A 94 -13.97 9.18 8.00
CA ASP A 94 -15.08 10.08 8.35
C ASP A 94 -14.62 11.31 9.17
N GLY A 95 -13.44 11.25 9.79
CA GLY A 95 -12.82 12.34 10.53
C GLY A 95 -11.90 13.23 9.68
N GLY A 96 -11.74 12.93 8.39
CA GLY A 96 -10.83 13.62 7.48
C GLY A 96 -9.36 13.22 7.66
N VAL A 97 -9.05 12.14 8.39
CA VAL A 97 -7.69 11.63 8.57
C VAL A 97 -7.32 10.76 7.38
N VAL A 98 -6.08 10.90 6.87
CA VAL A 98 -5.60 10.06 5.76
C VAL A 98 -5.50 8.61 6.23
N ARG A 99 -6.39 7.76 5.71
CA ARG A 99 -6.49 6.32 6.03
C ARG A 99 -5.67 5.45 5.09
N ARG A 100 -5.62 5.83 3.81
CA ARG A 100 -4.88 5.12 2.77
C ARG A 100 -4.32 6.10 1.75
N VAL A 101 -3.07 5.88 1.37
CA VAL A 101 -2.47 6.43 0.15
C VAL A 101 -2.50 5.31 -0.88
N ALA A 102 -3.13 5.53 -2.02
CA ALA A 102 -3.23 4.56 -3.10
C ALA A 102 -2.75 5.21 -4.40
N HIS A 103 -1.52 4.90 -4.79
CA HIS A 103 -0.85 5.56 -5.90
C HIS A 103 0.10 4.62 -6.63
N SER A 104 -0.04 4.54 -7.95
CA SER A 104 0.95 3.90 -8.81
C SER A 104 0.97 4.55 -10.20
N GLU A 105 2.05 5.26 -10.49
CA GLU A 105 2.24 5.94 -11.79
C GLU A 105 2.19 4.94 -12.97
N ILE A 106 2.84 3.79 -12.83
CA ILE A 106 2.89 2.76 -13.89
C ILE A 106 1.60 1.97 -14.06
N LYS A 107 0.62 2.13 -13.16
CA LYS A 107 -0.68 1.45 -13.20
C LYS A 107 -1.83 2.43 -13.40
N ARG A 108 -1.58 3.62 -13.95
CA ARG A 108 -2.67 4.55 -14.29
C ARG A 108 -3.55 3.96 -15.39
N GLY A 109 -4.85 3.91 -15.13
CA GLY A 109 -5.86 3.53 -16.11
C GLY A 109 -6.28 4.71 -16.99
N VAL A 110 -7.28 4.47 -17.83
CA VAL A 110 -7.84 5.50 -18.73
C VAL A 110 -8.32 6.71 -17.93
N CYS A 111 -7.95 7.91 -18.39
CA CYS A 111 -8.38 9.15 -17.75
C CYS A 111 -9.88 9.38 -17.98
N ALA A 112 -10.67 9.32 -16.92
CA ALA A 112 -12.11 9.58 -16.93
C ALA A 112 -12.49 10.85 -16.11
N ILE A 113 -11.55 11.80 -16.01
CA ILE A 113 -11.72 13.03 -15.23
C ILE A 113 -12.47 14.08 -16.09
N PRO A 114 -13.43 14.82 -15.52
CA PRO A 114 -14.06 15.95 -16.20
C PRO A 114 -13.04 16.97 -16.73
N TYR A 115 -13.28 17.49 -17.93
CA TYR A 115 -12.32 18.36 -18.64
C TYR A 115 -11.99 19.65 -17.88
N ASP A 116 -12.99 20.24 -17.24
CA ASP A 116 -12.89 21.44 -16.42
C ASP A 116 -12.06 21.25 -15.14
N VAL A 117 -11.97 20.01 -14.63
CA VAL A 117 -11.18 19.66 -13.44
C VAL A 117 -9.77 19.16 -13.81
N TYR A 118 -9.59 18.65 -15.04
CA TYR A 118 -8.40 17.92 -15.46
C TYR A 118 -7.09 18.68 -15.20
N HIS A 119 -7.01 19.95 -15.58
CA HIS A 119 -5.78 20.73 -15.43
C HIS A 119 -5.38 20.89 -13.96
N ASP A 120 -6.35 21.18 -13.09
CA ASP A 120 -6.11 21.43 -11.67
C ASP A 120 -5.65 20.14 -10.95
N ILE A 121 -6.33 19.01 -11.20
CA ILE A 121 -5.95 17.74 -10.58
C ILE A 121 -4.59 17.23 -11.10
N MET A 122 -4.25 17.45 -12.37
CA MET A 122 -2.92 17.09 -12.88
C MET A 122 -1.83 18.00 -12.30
N GLY A 123 -2.12 19.28 -12.04
CA GLY A 123 -1.24 20.17 -11.29
C GLY A 123 -0.98 19.65 -9.88
N ALA A 124 -2.05 19.33 -9.14
CA ALA A 124 -1.96 18.74 -7.80
C ALA A 124 -1.19 17.40 -7.80
N TYR A 125 -1.44 16.54 -8.79
CA TYR A 125 -0.74 15.28 -8.96
C TYR A 125 0.75 15.46 -9.25
N THR A 126 1.12 16.50 -10.00
CA THR A 126 2.52 16.85 -10.27
C THR A 126 3.22 17.33 -9.01
N THR A 127 2.58 18.19 -8.21
CA THR A 127 3.09 18.61 -6.88
C THR A 127 3.32 17.39 -5.99
N TRP A 128 2.35 16.48 -5.92
CA TRP A 128 2.46 15.24 -5.16
C TRP A 128 3.64 14.38 -5.59
N LEU A 129 3.81 14.15 -6.89
CA LEU A 129 4.97 13.39 -7.41
C LEU A 129 6.30 14.06 -7.02
N GLY A 130 6.40 15.38 -7.12
CA GLY A 130 7.59 16.12 -6.70
C GLY A 130 7.89 15.96 -5.21
N MET A 131 6.88 15.96 -4.35
CA MET A 131 7.06 15.73 -2.92
C MET A 131 7.49 14.30 -2.59
N LEU A 132 7.04 13.31 -3.35
CA LEU A 132 7.47 11.91 -3.17
C LEU A 132 8.94 11.65 -3.54
N GLU A 133 9.57 12.59 -4.24
CA GLU A 133 10.99 12.56 -4.59
C GLU A 133 11.84 13.53 -3.73
N ASP A 134 11.19 14.35 -2.89
CA ASP A 134 11.86 15.31 -2.04
C ASP A 134 12.74 14.57 -0.99
N PRO A 135 14.05 14.87 -0.92
CA PRO A 135 14.97 14.26 0.05
C PRO A 135 14.56 14.39 1.52
N ARG A 136 13.66 15.35 1.86
CA ARG A 136 13.08 15.47 3.20
C ARG A 136 12.24 14.25 3.60
N PHE A 137 11.63 13.57 2.64
CA PHE A 137 10.73 12.44 2.88
C PHE A 137 11.31 11.09 2.48
N VAL A 138 12.24 11.07 1.51
CA VAL A 138 12.82 9.84 0.97
C VAL A 138 13.79 9.21 1.97
N VAL A 139 13.50 7.98 2.38
CA VAL A 139 14.37 7.17 3.23
C VAL A 139 15.02 6.06 2.39
N PRO A 140 16.35 6.11 2.16
CA PRO A 140 17.05 5.01 1.52
C PRO A 140 17.15 3.81 2.46
N VAL A 141 16.98 2.61 1.91
CA VAL A 141 17.00 1.34 2.64
C VAL A 141 17.97 0.39 1.96
N GLU A 142 19.02 0.00 2.67
CA GLU A 142 19.83 -1.16 2.29
C GLU A 142 19.01 -2.43 2.51
N TRP A 143 19.04 -3.33 1.53
CA TRP A 143 18.26 -4.54 1.54
C TRP A 143 19.15 -5.75 1.25
N PRO A 144 19.78 -6.29 2.30
CA PRO A 144 20.69 -7.42 2.17
C PRO A 144 19.98 -8.70 1.70
N GLU A 145 20.73 -9.56 1.02
CA GLU A 145 20.34 -10.94 0.77
C GLU A 145 19.89 -11.65 2.07
N HIS A 146 18.84 -12.46 1.96
CA HIS A 146 18.17 -13.18 3.07
C HIS A 146 17.50 -12.31 4.13
N THR A 147 17.13 -11.07 3.79
CA THR A 147 16.33 -10.21 4.68
C THR A 147 14.95 -9.91 4.11
N CYS A 148 14.01 -9.57 5.00
CA CYS A 148 12.63 -9.25 4.64
C CYS A 148 12.31 -7.80 5.05
N ILE A 149 11.80 -7.02 4.11
CA ILE A 149 11.17 -5.73 4.38
C ILE A 149 9.66 -5.97 4.50
N VAL A 150 9.06 -5.44 5.57
CA VAL A 150 7.61 -5.48 5.79
C VAL A 150 7.09 -4.05 5.86
N LEU A 151 6.18 -3.71 4.96
CA LEU A 151 5.60 -2.37 4.85
C LEU A 151 4.09 -2.41 5.06
N ASN A 152 3.54 -1.34 5.64
CA ASN A 152 2.12 -1.06 5.50
C ASN A 152 1.89 -0.41 4.14
N ASN A 153 1.40 -1.16 3.15
CA ASN A 153 1.22 -0.71 1.78
C ASN A 153 0.12 0.35 1.63
N HIS A 154 -0.71 0.59 2.66
CA HIS A 154 -1.67 1.70 2.64
C HIS A 154 -1.04 3.03 3.07
N ARG A 155 0.22 3.03 3.54
CA ARG A 155 0.90 4.20 4.08
C ARG A 155 2.27 4.41 3.45
N VAL A 156 3.09 3.38 3.48
CA VAL A 156 4.47 3.46 3.03
C VAL A 156 4.54 3.14 1.55
N MET A 157 5.02 4.13 0.79
CA MET A 157 5.31 3.97 -0.62
C MET A 157 6.76 3.53 -0.79
N HIS A 158 7.05 2.79 -1.85
CA HIS A 158 8.41 2.32 -2.10
C HIS A 158 8.80 2.44 -3.58
N THR A 159 10.09 2.40 -3.86
CA THR A 159 10.62 2.31 -5.23
C THR A 159 10.83 0.86 -5.65
N ARG A 160 11.02 0.64 -6.94
CA ARG A 160 11.66 -0.58 -7.42
C ARG A 160 13.08 -0.66 -6.84
N ALA A 161 13.46 -1.81 -6.29
CA ALA A 161 14.82 -2.01 -5.82
C ALA A 161 15.85 -1.84 -6.96
N SER A 162 17.05 -1.39 -6.61
CA SER A 162 18.19 -1.27 -7.51
C SER A 162 18.57 -2.64 -8.10
N PRO A 163 19.24 -2.67 -9.27
CA PRO A 163 19.95 -3.87 -9.67
C PRO A 163 21.05 -4.21 -8.64
N PRO A 164 21.39 -5.50 -8.46
CA PRO A 164 22.53 -5.88 -7.63
C PRO A 164 23.84 -5.28 -8.15
N ALA A 165 24.65 -4.73 -7.24
CA ALA A 165 25.94 -4.12 -7.61
C ALA A 165 26.98 -5.14 -8.08
N ASP A 166 26.84 -6.40 -7.67
CA ASP A 166 27.73 -7.51 -8.00
C ASP A 166 27.37 -8.22 -9.32
N GLY A 167 26.35 -7.74 -10.03
CA GLY A 167 25.91 -8.30 -11.31
C GLY A 167 25.26 -9.69 -11.21
N ARG A 168 25.02 -10.21 -9.99
CA ARG A 168 24.31 -11.48 -9.81
C ARG A 168 22.84 -11.34 -10.19
N GLU A 169 22.21 -12.48 -10.48
CA GLU A 169 20.77 -12.54 -10.62
C GLU A 169 20.09 -12.14 -9.30
N ARG A 170 18.99 -11.38 -9.41
CA ARG A 170 18.17 -10.93 -8.30
C ARG A 170 16.91 -11.77 -8.20
N ILE A 171 16.73 -12.46 -7.08
CA ILE A 171 15.53 -13.24 -6.79
C ILE A 171 14.84 -12.67 -5.55
N MET A 172 13.55 -12.40 -5.67
CA MET A 172 12.72 -11.83 -4.61
C MET A 172 11.43 -12.63 -4.46
N VAL A 173 10.97 -12.82 -3.24
CA VAL A 173 9.70 -13.47 -2.93
C VAL A 173 8.79 -12.45 -2.26
N TRP A 174 7.58 -12.31 -2.79
CA TRP A 174 6.62 -11.30 -2.36
C TRP A 174 5.40 -12.00 -1.78
N ALA A 175 4.86 -11.46 -0.69
CA ALA A 175 3.62 -11.91 -0.11
C ALA A 175 2.84 -10.73 0.46
N TYR A 176 1.53 -10.92 0.57
CA TYR A 176 0.58 -9.90 0.99
C TYR A 176 -0.34 -10.47 2.07
N ALA A 177 -0.65 -9.68 3.09
CA ALA A 177 -1.62 -10.03 4.10
C ALA A 177 -2.72 -8.97 4.21
N GLN A 178 -3.98 -9.44 4.20
CA GLN A 178 -5.14 -8.58 4.33
C GLN A 178 -5.14 -7.87 5.68
N LYS A 179 -5.76 -6.69 5.74
CA LYS A 179 -5.86 -5.90 6.97
C LYS A 179 -6.54 -6.68 8.09
N HIS A 180 -7.68 -7.29 7.80
CA HIS A 180 -8.46 -8.06 8.77
C HIS A 180 -7.66 -9.20 9.42
N ILE A 181 -6.96 -10.00 8.62
CA ILE A 181 -6.13 -11.13 9.11
C ILE A 181 -4.99 -10.61 10.01
N THR A 182 -4.37 -9.50 9.60
CA THR A 182 -3.30 -8.85 10.37
C THR A 182 -3.81 -8.32 11.70
N GLU A 183 -4.97 -7.64 11.71
CA GLU A 183 -5.60 -7.11 12.92
C GLU A 183 -6.04 -8.21 13.88
N LEU A 184 -6.57 -9.33 13.38
CA LEU A 184 -6.90 -10.50 14.20
C LEU A 184 -5.65 -11.10 14.85
N ARG A 185 -4.54 -11.21 14.11
CA ARG A 185 -3.28 -11.70 14.67
C ARG A 185 -2.75 -10.76 15.73
N TYR A 186 -2.81 -9.45 15.50
CA TYR A 186 -2.44 -8.44 16.49
C TYR A 186 -3.30 -8.56 17.75
N ARG A 187 -4.64 -8.62 17.63
CA ARG A 187 -5.56 -8.82 18.75
C ARG A 187 -5.20 -10.05 19.57
N LEU A 188 -4.95 -11.19 18.92
CA LEU A 188 -4.58 -12.43 19.60
C LEU A 188 -3.27 -12.29 20.38
N LEU A 189 -2.24 -11.67 19.79
CA LEU A 189 -0.95 -11.46 20.46
C LEU A 189 -1.10 -10.54 21.68
N ARG A 190 -1.92 -9.48 21.58
CA ARG A 190 -2.21 -8.59 22.70
C ARG A 190 -2.99 -9.30 23.81
N GLN A 191 -3.98 -10.10 23.45
CA GLN A 191 -4.71 -10.95 24.38
C GLN A 191 -3.75 -11.90 25.13
N GLN A 192 -2.85 -12.58 24.41
CA GLN A 192 -1.85 -13.48 25.01
C GLN A 192 -0.89 -12.73 25.96
N MET A 193 -0.56 -11.47 25.69
CA MET A 193 0.23 -10.66 26.62
C MET A 193 -0.51 -10.41 27.92
N VAL A 194 -1.81 -10.08 27.86
CA VAL A 194 -2.64 -9.92 29.06
C VAL A 194 -2.77 -11.23 29.84
N GLU A 195 -2.95 -12.36 29.13
CA GLU A 195 -3.07 -13.69 29.74
C GLU A 195 -1.79 -14.14 30.46
N ARG A 196 -0.62 -13.83 29.89
CA ARG A 196 0.68 -14.04 30.56
C ARG A 196 0.83 -13.23 31.85
N GLY A 197 0.07 -12.15 31.99
CA GLY A 197 -0.04 -11.37 33.23
C GLY A 197 -0.96 -11.98 34.29
N GLY A 198 -1.58 -13.13 34.03
CA GLY A 198 -2.40 -13.88 34.99
C GLY A 198 -3.92 -13.71 34.82
N VAL A 199 -4.38 -13.00 33.79
CA VAL A 199 -5.81 -12.86 33.47
C VAL A 199 -6.29 -14.05 32.65
N SER A 200 -7.39 -14.70 33.04
CA SER A 200 -7.94 -15.82 32.26
C SER A 200 -8.50 -15.39 30.91
N ASP A 201 -8.32 -16.26 29.91
CA ASP A 201 -8.88 -16.21 28.56
C ASP A 201 -10.41 -16.04 28.52
N VAL A 202 -11.11 -16.58 29.52
CA VAL A 202 -12.56 -16.40 29.72
C VAL A 202 -12.94 -14.91 29.75
N TRP A 203 -12.06 -14.06 30.28
CA TRP A 203 -12.28 -12.63 30.34
C TRP A 203 -11.72 -11.91 29.12
N THR A 204 -10.53 -12.27 28.65
CA THR A 204 -9.84 -11.52 27.58
C THR A 204 -10.48 -11.68 26.21
N THR A 205 -11.13 -12.81 25.92
CA THR A 205 -11.76 -13.09 24.61
C THR A 205 -12.87 -12.09 24.24
N ARG A 206 -13.57 -11.53 25.24
CA ARG A 206 -14.71 -10.61 25.04
C ARG A 206 -14.37 -9.14 25.29
N LEU A 207 -13.13 -8.81 25.63
CA LEU A 207 -12.74 -7.42 25.86
C LEU A 207 -12.67 -6.65 24.52
N PRO A 208 -13.13 -5.38 24.50
CA PRO A 208 -12.89 -4.47 23.39
C PRO A 208 -11.38 -4.29 23.15
N ASN A 209 -10.99 -4.07 21.88
CA ASN A 209 -9.59 -3.91 21.49
C ASN A 209 -8.87 -2.80 22.28
N GLN A 210 -9.58 -1.71 22.57
CA GLN A 210 -9.05 -0.56 23.32
C GLN A 210 -8.61 -0.99 24.73
N ILE A 211 -9.46 -1.74 25.43
CA ILE A 211 -9.21 -2.22 26.80
C ILE A 211 -8.07 -3.25 26.82
N VAL A 212 -8.04 -4.19 25.86
CA VAL A 212 -6.92 -5.14 25.73
C VAL A 212 -5.60 -4.39 25.48
N GLY A 213 -5.64 -3.33 24.67
CA GLY A 213 -4.51 -2.44 24.39
C GLY A 213 -3.96 -1.79 25.67
N GLU A 214 -4.83 -1.15 26.45
CA GLU A 214 -4.48 -0.50 27.72
C GLU A 214 -3.87 -1.47 28.73
N ILE A 215 -4.51 -2.63 28.95
CA ILE A 215 -4.03 -3.62 29.94
C ILE A 215 -2.67 -4.19 29.56
N ALA A 216 -2.44 -4.49 28.28
CA ALA A 216 -1.14 -4.97 27.81
C ALA A 216 -0.09 -3.84 27.65
N GLY A 217 -0.31 -2.66 28.25
CA GLY A 217 0.67 -1.60 28.40
C GLY A 217 1.04 -0.86 27.10
N VAL A 218 0.14 -0.79 26.12
CA VAL A 218 0.33 0.05 24.93
C VAL A 218 -0.77 1.08 24.93
N GLY A 219 -0.42 2.27 25.42
CA GLY A 219 -1.36 3.36 25.69
C GLY A 219 -0.73 4.53 26.43
N LYS A 220 0.47 4.94 26.00
CA LYS A 220 0.97 6.32 26.03
C LYS A 220 1.86 6.51 24.82
#